data_AF-A0A944M8D5-F1
#
_entry.id   AF-A0A944M8D5-F1
#
_cell.length_a   1.000
_cell.length_b   1.000
_cell.length_c   1.000
_cell.angle_alpha   90.00
_cell.angle_beta   90.00
_cell.angle_gamma   90.00
#
_symmetry.space_group_name_H-M   'P 1'
#
loop_
_entity.id
_entity.type
_entity.pdbx_description
1 polymer ?
#
loop_
_entity_poly.entity_id
_entity_poly.type
_entity_poly.pdbx_seq_one_letter_code
_entity_poly.pdbx_strand_id
1 'polypeptide(L)'
;MAQAGNIDGGEGHGLLGIGRFWPLCLILGCSGGDPTAADPTLIFEDGFENPLEEVEILAQGGTIVNGLDAWLKLEPRMAALQLRRASDYVYGDCGEMVAWFHGVTGDENLEPQHSGFVCQHFKEPRFKSDNGRWLLTDRSKGCFYYRIWNKQY
;
A
#
# COMPACT_ATOMS: atom_id res chain seq x y z
N MET A 1 -0.73 -69.66 -34.92
CA MET A 1 -1.78 -70.13 -34.00
C MET A 1 -2.49 -68.90 -33.47
N ALA A 2 -3.79 -68.81 -33.68
CA ALA A 2 -4.59 -67.61 -33.49
C ALA A 2 -5.16 -67.51 -32.06
N GLN A 3 -5.02 -66.31 -31.50
CA GLN A 3 -5.93 -65.52 -30.66
C GLN A 3 -6.83 -66.24 -29.63
N ALA A 4 -6.57 -65.91 -28.36
CA ALA A 4 -7.52 -65.93 -27.24
C ALA A 4 -7.32 -64.58 -26.52
N GLY A 5 -8.28 -63.84 -26.01
CA GLY A 5 -9.72 -63.99 -25.80
C GLY A 5 -10.07 -62.81 -24.87
N ASN A 6 -11.14 -62.08 -25.17
CA ASN A 6 -11.58 -60.93 -24.38
C ASN A 6 -12.53 -61.42 -23.25
N ILE A 7 -12.37 -60.96 -22.00
CA ILE A 7 -13.42 -61.05 -20.98
C ILE A 7 -13.34 -59.83 -20.04
N ASP A 8 -14.50 -59.20 -19.89
CA ASP A 8 -14.87 -58.08 -19.02
C ASP A 8 -14.76 -58.34 -17.51
N GLY A 9 -14.63 -57.23 -16.77
CA GLY A 9 -15.48 -56.94 -15.61
C GLY A 9 -15.01 -57.37 -14.22
N GLY A 10 -14.90 -56.39 -13.30
CA GLY A 10 -14.83 -56.67 -11.86
C GLY A 10 -14.33 -55.50 -11.02
N GLU A 11 -15.26 -54.72 -10.47
CA GLU A 11 -15.01 -53.81 -9.33
C GLU A 11 -14.64 -54.61 -8.06
N GLY A 12 -13.72 -54.10 -7.24
CA GLY A 12 -13.50 -54.65 -5.89
C GLY A 12 -12.11 -54.44 -5.28
N HIS A 13 -11.92 -53.26 -4.67
CA HIS A 13 -11.28 -53.00 -3.37
C HIS A 13 -10.08 -53.87 -2.93
N GLY A 14 -8.89 -53.25 -2.82
CA GLY A 14 -7.80 -53.86 -2.04
C GLY A 14 -6.44 -53.17 -2.16
N LEU A 15 -6.28 -52.04 -1.46
CA LEU A 15 -5.11 -51.66 -0.66
C LEU A 15 -3.67 -51.70 -1.25
N LEU A 16 -3.01 -50.53 -1.09
CA LEU A 16 -1.56 -50.28 -0.94
C LEU A 16 -0.83 -49.69 -2.14
N GLY A 17 -1.15 -48.43 -2.43
CA GLY A 17 -0.28 -47.49 -3.16
C GLY A 17 -0.17 -46.20 -2.38
N ILE A 18 0.78 -46.15 -1.43
CA ILE A 18 1.24 -44.95 -0.72
C ILE A 18 1.89 -43.98 -1.72
N GLY A 19 1.06 -43.26 -2.46
CA GLY A 19 1.41 -42.10 -3.26
C GLY A 19 0.97 -40.85 -2.49
N ARG A 20 1.95 -40.10 -1.98
CA ARG A 20 1.81 -38.89 -1.19
C ARG A 20 1.17 -37.77 -2.03
N PHE A 21 -0.15 -37.82 -2.20
CA PHE A 21 -0.95 -36.72 -2.74
C PHE A 21 -1.04 -35.65 -1.65
N TRP A 22 -0.17 -34.64 -1.76
CA TRP A 22 -0.29 -33.41 -1.00
C TRP A 22 -1.58 -32.72 -1.44
N PRO A 23 -2.60 -32.58 -0.58
CA PRO A 23 -3.73 -31.74 -0.94
C PRO A 23 -3.18 -30.31 -1.01
N LEU A 24 -3.29 -29.71 -2.20
CA LEU A 24 -3.16 -28.28 -2.40
C LEU A 24 -4.02 -27.60 -1.35
N CYS A 25 -3.41 -27.07 -0.29
CA CYS A 25 -4.06 -26.12 0.59
C CYS A 25 -4.29 -24.86 -0.24
N LEU A 26 -5.39 -24.84 -0.97
CA LEU A 26 -6.07 -23.62 -1.39
C LEU A 26 -6.54 -22.93 -0.10
N ILE A 27 -5.59 -22.27 0.57
CA ILE A 27 -5.90 -21.22 1.51
C ILE A 27 -6.44 -20.07 0.65
N LEU A 28 -7.72 -20.16 0.30
CA LEU A 28 -8.53 -18.98 0.07
C LEU A 28 -8.38 -18.16 1.35
N GLY A 29 -7.51 -17.15 1.28
CA GLY A 29 -7.22 -16.27 2.40
C GLY A 29 -8.52 -15.72 2.94
N CYS A 30 -8.84 -16.08 4.17
CA CYS A 30 -9.87 -15.42 4.96
C CYS A 30 -9.40 -13.99 5.22
N SER A 31 -9.72 -13.08 4.28
CA SER A 31 -9.59 -11.64 4.47
C SER A 31 -10.66 -11.17 5.45
N GLY A 32 -10.48 -11.49 6.74
CA GLY A 32 -10.91 -10.59 7.78
C GLY A 32 -9.99 -9.38 7.71
N GLY A 33 -10.34 -8.39 6.88
CA GLY A 33 -9.54 -7.19 6.73
C GLY A 33 -9.30 -6.54 8.09
N ASP A 34 -8.12 -5.97 8.30
CA ASP A 34 -7.83 -5.20 9.50
C ASP A 34 -8.84 -4.06 9.60
N PRO A 35 -9.79 -4.08 10.57
CA PRO A 35 -10.83 -3.06 10.67
C PRO A 35 -10.25 -1.70 11.08
N THR A 36 -8.97 -1.66 11.44
CA THR A 36 -8.25 -0.45 11.81
C THR A 36 -7.41 0.12 10.68
N ALA A 37 -7.30 -0.58 9.54
CA ALA A 37 -6.61 -0.07 8.37
C ALA A 37 -7.33 1.17 7.82
N ALA A 38 -6.56 2.20 7.49
CA ALA A 38 -7.10 3.40 6.90
C ALA A 38 -7.47 3.18 5.42
N ASP A 39 -8.61 3.72 4.99
CA ASP A 39 -9.06 3.63 3.60
C ASP A 39 -8.17 4.50 2.69
N PRO A 40 -7.45 3.91 1.73
CA PRO A 40 -6.56 4.65 0.85
C PRO A 40 -7.24 5.68 -0.03
N THR A 41 -8.50 5.44 -0.41
CA THR A 41 -9.29 6.38 -1.20
C THR A 41 -9.54 7.66 -0.40
N LEU A 42 -9.96 7.51 0.85
CA LEU A 42 -10.21 8.65 1.74
C LEU A 42 -8.92 9.42 2.07
N ILE A 43 -7.79 8.71 2.21
CA ILE A 43 -6.48 9.36 2.41
C ILE A 43 -6.12 10.19 1.17
N PHE A 44 -6.32 9.64 -0.04
CA PHE A 44 -6.02 10.33 -1.28
C PHE A 44 -6.91 11.58 -1.44
N GLU A 45 -8.21 11.48 -1.19
CA GLU A 45 -9.17 12.58 -1.33
C GLU A 45 -8.93 13.74 -0.34
N ASP A 46 -8.37 13.49 0.85
CA ASP A 46 -7.92 14.56 1.76
C ASP A 46 -6.76 15.38 1.17
N GLY A 47 -5.86 14.70 0.46
CA GLY A 47 -4.63 15.27 -0.07
C GLY A 47 -4.79 15.93 -1.43
N PHE A 48 -5.58 15.35 -2.34
CA PHE A 48 -5.50 15.69 -3.76
C PHE A 48 -6.85 16.08 -4.37
N GLU A 49 -6.79 16.87 -5.43
CA GLU A 49 -7.95 17.29 -6.24
C GLU A 49 -8.11 16.42 -7.49
N ASN A 50 -7.09 15.64 -7.87
CA ASN A 50 -7.16 14.75 -9.02
C ASN A 50 -8.25 13.68 -8.82
N PRO A 51 -8.88 13.21 -9.92
CA PRO A 51 -9.59 11.95 -9.92
C PRO A 51 -8.65 10.79 -9.56
N LEU A 52 -9.14 9.81 -8.79
CA LEU A 52 -8.32 8.66 -8.38
C LEU A 52 -7.84 7.84 -9.58
N GLU A 53 -8.62 7.76 -10.66
CA GLU A 53 -8.23 7.07 -11.89
C GLU A 53 -6.99 7.65 -12.60
N GLU A 54 -6.59 8.89 -12.29
CA GLU A 54 -5.38 9.52 -12.86
C GLU A 54 -4.10 9.16 -12.09
N VAL A 55 -4.20 8.42 -10.99
CA VAL A 55 -3.10 8.12 -10.08
C VAL A 55 -3.07 6.63 -9.78
N GLU A 56 -1.88 6.07 -9.68
CA GLU A 56 -1.67 4.72 -9.17
C GLU A 56 -1.23 4.77 -7.71
N ILE A 57 -1.96 4.07 -6.84
CA ILE A 57 -1.53 3.83 -5.46
C ILE A 57 -0.63 2.59 -5.48
N LEU A 58 0.68 2.84 -5.38
CA LEU A 58 1.71 1.79 -5.41
C LEU A 58 1.81 1.05 -4.08
N ALA A 59 1.62 1.77 -2.98
CA ALA A 59 1.63 1.22 -1.63
C ALA A 59 0.84 2.12 -0.67
N GLN A 60 0.41 1.55 0.44
CA GLN A 60 -0.33 2.25 1.48
C GLN A 60 -0.07 1.65 2.85
N GLY A 61 -0.38 2.41 3.88
CA GLY A 61 -0.44 1.90 5.24
C GLY A 61 -0.99 2.91 6.21
N GLY A 62 -1.02 2.51 7.48
CA GLY A 62 -1.52 3.35 8.56
C GLY A 62 -2.72 2.77 9.29
N THR A 63 -3.14 3.49 10.31
CA THR A 63 -4.18 3.05 11.24
C THR A 63 -5.09 4.21 11.66
N ILE A 64 -6.30 3.87 12.10
CA ILE A 64 -7.26 4.78 12.73
C ILE A 64 -7.33 4.62 14.26
N VAL A 65 -6.54 3.71 14.86
CA VAL A 65 -6.53 3.51 16.32
C VAL A 65 -5.90 4.73 17.00
N ASN A 66 -6.63 5.33 17.95
CA ASN A 66 -6.23 6.53 18.71
C ASN A 66 -5.96 7.77 17.82
N GLY A 67 -6.65 7.84 16.68
CA GLY A 67 -6.48 8.89 15.69
C GLY A 67 -5.98 8.32 14.36
N LEU A 68 -5.92 9.19 13.35
CA LEU A 68 -5.44 8.82 12.02
C LEU A 68 -3.91 9.00 11.98
N ASP A 69 -3.18 8.01 11.50
CA ASP A 69 -1.81 8.17 11.00
C ASP A 69 -1.64 7.22 9.83
N ALA A 70 -1.70 7.77 8.61
CA ALA A 70 -1.80 6.99 7.40
C ALA A 70 -1.04 7.61 6.24
N TRP A 71 -0.68 6.78 5.28
CA TRP A 71 0.22 7.15 4.19
C TRP A 71 -0.06 6.41 2.89
N LEU A 72 0.35 7.03 1.79
CA LEU A 72 0.28 6.51 0.43
C LEU A 72 1.61 6.73 -0.29
N LYS A 73 2.00 5.76 -1.12
CA LYS A 73 2.97 5.94 -2.21
C LYS A 73 2.20 5.99 -3.52
N LEU A 74 2.43 7.04 -4.30
CA LEU A 74 1.65 7.39 -5.47
C LEU A 74 2.56 7.54 -6.70
N GLU A 75 2.06 7.13 -7.85
CA GLU A 75 2.63 7.40 -9.17
C GLU A 75 1.55 8.06 -10.05
N PRO A 76 1.72 9.33 -10.48
CA PRO A 76 0.78 9.97 -11.38
C PRO A 76 0.88 9.35 -12.78
N ARG A 77 -0.25 9.02 -13.40
CA ARG A 77 -0.26 8.35 -14.72
C ARG A 77 0.02 9.32 -15.86
N MET A 78 -0.68 10.46 -15.90
CA MET A 78 -0.61 11.42 -17.02
C MET A 78 -0.66 12.90 -16.60
N ALA A 79 -1.10 13.19 -15.37
CA ALA A 79 -1.26 14.56 -14.88
C ALA A 79 -0.29 14.86 -13.72
N ALA A 80 0.03 16.15 -13.55
CA ALA A 80 0.66 16.59 -12.31
C ALA A 80 -0.34 16.41 -11.16
N LEU A 81 0.13 15.91 -10.02
CA LEU A 81 -0.67 15.87 -8.80
C LEU A 81 -1.01 17.29 -8.34
N GLN A 82 -2.30 17.53 -8.19
CA GLN A 82 -2.89 18.78 -7.71
C GLN A 82 -3.19 18.62 -6.23
N LEU A 83 -2.31 19.17 -5.40
CA LEU A 83 -2.43 19.14 -3.95
C LEU A 83 -3.58 20.04 -3.51
N ARG A 84 -4.53 19.48 -2.77
CA ARG A 84 -5.58 20.24 -2.10
C ARG A 84 -4.93 21.15 -1.06
N ARG A 85 -5.35 22.43 -1.02
CA ARG A 85 -4.76 23.45 -0.13
C ARG A 85 -3.26 23.65 -0.37
N ALA A 86 -2.80 23.60 -1.62
CA ALA A 86 -1.38 23.77 -1.95
C ALA A 86 -0.72 25.00 -1.31
N SER A 87 -1.46 26.10 -1.14
CA SER A 87 -0.98 27.33 -0.48
C SER A 87 -0.61 27.18 0.99
N ASP A 88 -1.15 26.16 1.66
CA ASP A 88 -0.98 25.96 3.10
C ASP A 88 0.26 25.12 3.41
N TYR A 89 0.82 24.47 2.38
CA TYR A 89 2.05 23.72 2.49
C TYR A 89 3.26 24.64 2.44
N VAL A 90 4.22 24.38 3.33
CA VAL A 90 5.52 25.06 3.32
C VAL A 90 6.61 24.06 2.98
N TYR A 91 7.63 24.53 2.26
CA TYR A 91 8.83 23.74 2.01
C TYR A 91 9.64 23.59 3.29
N GLY A 92 10.17 22.39 3.52
CA GLY A 92 10.96 22.06 4.70
C GLY A 92 12.13 21.14 4.39
N ASP A 93 12.92 20.85 5.42
CA ASP A 93 13.98 19.86 5.35
C ASP A 93 13.41 18.45 5.12
N CYS A 94 14.08 17.67 4.28
CA CYS A 94 13.61 16.34 3.89
C CYS A 94 14.01 15.23 4.87
N GLY A 95 14.97 15.45 5.77
CA GLY A 95 15.61 14.39 6.54
C GLY A 95 14.63 13.56 7.37
N GLU A 96 13.77 14.21 8.14
CA GLU A 96 12.76 13.52 8.97
C GLU A 96 11.73 12.78 8.10
N MET A 97 11.25 13.44 7.05
CA MET A 97 10.22 12.90 6.15
C MET A 97 10.72 11.67 5.39
N VAL A 98 11.94 11.74 4.84
CA VAL A 98 12.60 10.64 4.14
C VAL A 98 12.85 9.47 5.10
N ALA A 99 13.42 9.72 6.28
CA ALA A 99 13.69 8.67 7.26
C ALA A 99 12.39 7.96 7.71
N TRP A 100 11.32 8.72 7.91
CA TRP A 100 10.02 8.15 8.29
C TRP A 100 9.42 7.31 7.17
N PHE A 101 9.36 7.82 5.94
CA PHE A 101 8.82 7.07 4.80
C PHE A 101 9.67 5.83 4.50
N HIS A 102 10.99 5.91 4.60
CA HIS A 102 11.88 4.75 4.48
C HIS A 102 11.51 3.69 5.54
N GLY A 103 11.29 4.09 6.79
CA GLY A 103 10.92 3.19 7.87
C GLY A 103 9.59 2.46 7.65
N VAL A 104 8.56 3.11 7.09
CA VAL A 104 7.24 2.49 6.90
C VAL A 104 7.09 1.78 5.55
N THR A 105 7.85 2.17 4.53
CA THR A 105 7.77 1.58 3.19
C THR A 105 8.83 0.50 2.94
N GLY A 106 9.98 0.58 3.61
CA GLY A 106 11.16 -0.20 3.26
C GLY A 106 11.73 0.14 1.88
N ASP A 107 11.36 1.30 1.31
CA ASP A 107 11.78 1.69 -0.04
C ASP A 107 13.23 2.16 -0.04
N GLU A 108 14.12 1.33 -0.56
CA GLU A 108 15.56 1.62 -0.66
C GLU A 108 15.88 2.86 -1.51
N ASN A 109 14.93 3.38 -2.30
CA ASN A 109 15.14 4.65 -3.02
C ASN A 109 15.12 5.87 -2.10
N LEU A 110 14.61 5.74 -0.87
CA LEU A 110 14.55 6.80 0.13
C LEU A 110 15.87 6.95 0.90
N GLU A 111 16.97 7.12 0.18
CA GLU A 111 18.28 7.35 0.79
C GLU A 111 18.50 8.83 1.11
N PRO A 112 18.97 9.18 2.33
CA PRO A 112 19.15 10.57 2.76
C PRO A 112 20.09 11.43 1.88
N GLN A 113 20.95 10.80 1.06
CA GLN A 113 21.94 11.50 0.23
C GLN A 113 21.40 11.88 -1.16
N HIS A 114 20.13 11.59 -1.45
CA HIS A 114 19.55 11.82 -2.77
C HIS A 114 19.07 13.27 -2.94
N SER A 115 19.62 13.97 -3.93
CA SER A 115 19.35 15.40 -4.18
C SER A 115 18.04 15.69 -4.94
N GLY A 116 17.22 14.66 -5.20
CA GLY A 116 16.00 14.75 -6.01
C GLY A 116 14.71 15.03 -5.23
N PHE A 117 14.78 15.12 -3.90
CA PHE A 117 13.61 15.24 -3.05
C PHE A 117 13.11 16.67 -2.91
N VAL A 118 11.79 16.82 -2.90
CA VAL A 118 11.10 18.04 -2.51
C VAL A 118 10.12 17.72 -1.41
N CYS A 119 10.29 18.37 -0.28
CA CYS A 119 9.52 18.09 0.93
C CYS A 119 8.67 19.28 1.30
N GLN A 120 7.38 19.01 1.44
CA GLN A 120 6.37 19.99 1.79
C GLN A 120 5.56 19.46 2.97
N HIS A 121 5.27 20.32 3.93
CA HIS A 121 4.45 19.94 5.07
C HIS A 121 3.41 21.00 5.37
N PHE A 122 2.30 20.57 5.93
CA PHE A 122 1.24 21.42 6.44
C PHE A 122 0.86 20.94 7.84
N LYS A 123 0.75 21.87 8.77
CA LYS A 123 0.22 21.60 10.11
C LYS A 123 -1.02 22.46 10.31
N GLU A 124 -2.13 21.83 10.69
CA GLU A 124 -3.41 22.51 10.80
C GLU A 124 -3.47 23.37 12.07
N PRO A 125 -3.44 24.70 11.97
CA PRO A 125 -3.32 25.58 13.14
C PRO A 125 -4.61 25.65 13.97
N ARG A 126 -5.75 25.23 13.41
CA ARG A 126 -7.06 25.38 14.08
C ARG A 126 -7.30 24.35 15.19
N PHE A 127 -6.61 23.21 15.17
CA PHE A 127 -6.81 22.16 16.16
C PHE A 127 -5.68 22.15 17.19
N LYS A 128 -6.02 21.82 18.45
CA LYS A 128 -5.04 21.60 19.51
C LYS A 128 -4.36 20.22 19.41
N SER A 129 -4.88 19.33 18.56
CA SER A 129 -4.33 18.00 18.30
C SER A 129 -3.11 18.08 17.36
N ASP A 130 -2.26 17.05 17.39
CA ASP A 130 -1.19 16.92 16.39
C ASP A 130 -1.82 16.46 15.08
N ASN A 131 -2.04 17.43 14.19
CA ASN A 131 -2.76 17.28 12.94
C ASN A 131 -1.96 17.91 11.80
N GLY A 132 -1.56 17.09 10.83
CA GLY A 132 -0.74 17.56 9.75
C GLY A 132 -0.67 16.61 8.57
N ARG A 133 0.03 17.09 7.55
CA ARG A 133 0.30 16.37 6.31
C ARG A 133 1.74 16.56 5.91
N TRP A 134 2.29 15.51 5.31
CA TRP A 134 3.57 15.52 4.63
C TRP A 134 3.38 15.11 3.18
N LEU A 135 4.10 15.79 2.30
CA LEU A 135 4.25 15.44 0.91
C LEU A 135 5.74 15.44 0.56
N LEU A 136 6.26 14.25 0.30
CA LEU A 136 7.58 14.02 -0.26
C LEU A 136 7.43 13.72 -1.75
N THR A 137 8.08 14.50 -2.59
CA THR A 137 8.16 14.24 -4.03
C THR A 137 9.56 13.77 -4.37
N ASP A 138 9.68 12.57 -4.94
CA ASP A 138 10.91 12.09 -5.57
C ASP A 138 10.86 12.41 -7.08
N ARG A 139 11.52 13.51 -7.46
CA ARG A 139 11.57 13.94 -8.86
C ARG A 139 12.36 13.00 -9.77
N SER A 140 13.24 12.16 -9.22
CA SER A 140 14.05 11.25 -10.03
C SER A 140 13.26 10.04 -10.52
N LYS A 141 12.24 9.64 -9.76
CA LYS A 141 11.37 8.49 -10.07
C LYS A 141 9.97 8.89 -10.49
N GLY A 142 9.58 10.15 -10.30
CA GLY A 142 8.20 10.59 -10.51
C GLY A 142 7.23 10.06 -9.45
N CYS A 143 7.75 9.63 -8.30
CA CYS A 143 6.97 9.09 -7.20
C CYS A 143 6.67 10.16 -6.14
N PHE A 144 5.54 9.98 -5.46
CA PHE A 144 5.09 10.86 -4.39
C PHE A 144 4.77 10.01 -3.16
N TYR A 145 5.16 10.49 -1.99
CA TYR A 145 4.83 9.88 -0.71
C TYR A 145 4.03 10.89 0.09
N TYR A 146 2.81 10.52 0.42
CA TYR A 146 1.87 11.36 1.14
C TYR A 146 1.58 10.74 2.50
N ARG A 147 1.52 11.57 3.55
CA ARG A 147 1.11 11.16 4.88
C ARG A 147 0.12 12.17 5.44
N ILE A 148 -0.90 11.67 6.11
CA ILE A 148 -1.82 12.43 6.95
C ILE A 148 -1.77 11.87 8.37
N TRP A 149 -1.78 12.75 9.36
CA TRP A 149 -2.02 12.36 10.74
C TRP A 149 -2.96 13.33 11.45
N ASN A 150 -3.72 12.79 12.39
CA ASN A 150 -4.54 13.51 13.35
C ASN A 150 -4.61 12.67 14.64
N LYS A 151 -3.69 12.93 15.56
CA LYS A 151 -3.56 12.19 16.82
C LYS A 151 -4.26 12.95 17.94
N GLN A 152 -5.11 12.23 18.67
CA GLN A 152 -5.73 12.75 19.88
C GLN A 152 -4.82 12.36 21.06
N TYR A 153 -4.43 13.35 21.87
CA TYR A 153 -3.69 13.13 23.12
C TYR A 153 -4.64 13.08 24.30
#